data_AF-A0A368TQM5-F1
#
_entry.id   AF-A0A368TQM5-F1
#
_cell.length_a   1.000
_cell.length_b   1.000
_cell.length_c   1.000
_cell.angle_alpha   90.00
_cell.angle_beta   90.00
_cell.angle_gamma   90.00
#
_symmetry.space_group_name_H-M   'P 1'
#
loop_
_entity.id
_entity.type
_entity.pdbx_description
1 polymer ?
#
loop_
_entity_poly.entity_id
_entity_poly.type
_entity_poly.pdbx_seq_one_letter_code
_entity_poly.pdbx_strand_id
1 'polypeptide(L)' 'MDSAAAFETGSGFEIAGLYLLLAGVGCVAVLLWAAWAAISAYRGWAKGNVKGDVFAGVAVRLLLLILLFIWLFV' A
#
# COMPACT_ATOMS: atom_id res chain seq x y z
N MET A 1 1.79 32.99 -3.70
CA MET A 1 2.98 32.24 -4.11
C MET A 1 2.58 30.79 -4.12
N ASP A 2 2.59 30.15 -5.29
CA ASP A 2 2.16 28.76 -5.42
C ASP A 2 3.11 27.84 -4.65
N SER A 3 2.60 27.17 -3.63
CA SER A 3 3.37 26.26 -2.77
C SER A 3 4.05 25.15 -3.57
N ALA A 4 3.42 24.74 -4.68
CA ALA A 4 3.98 23.78 -5.64
C ALA A 4 5.29 24.28 -6.27
N ALA A 5 5.31 25.52 -6.78
CA ALA A 5 6.49 26.09 -7.42
C ALA A 5 7.66 26.29 -6.45
N ALA A 6 7.37 26.67 -5.20
CA ALA A 6 8.39 26.79 -4.15
C ALA A 6 9.01 25.43 -3.79
N PHE A 7 8.20 24.37 -3.76
CA PHE A 7 8.67 23.01 -3.49
C PHE A 7 9.49 22.44 -4.65
N GLU A 8 9.06 22.65 -5.89
CA GLU A 8 9.78 22.21 -7.09
C GLU A 8 11.17 22.86 -7.17
N THR A 9 11.25 24.17 -6.88
CA THR A 9 12.51 24.91 -6.85
C THR A 9 13.44 24.46 -5.71
N GLY A 10 12.88 24.12 -4.54
CA GLY A 10 13.66 23.72 -3.37
C GLY A 10 14.07 22.24 -3.34
N SER A 11 13.26 21.36 -3.93
CA SER A 11 13.53 19.91 -3.96
C SER A 11 14.35 19.49 -5.18
N GLY A 12 14.36 20.28 -6.26
CA GLY A 12 15.00 19.92 -7.53
C GLY A 12 14.34 18.73 -8.24
N PHE A 13 13.18 18.28 -7.75
CA PHE A 13 12.39 17.20 -8.32
C PHE A 13 11.03 17.74 -8.76
N GLU A 14 10.59 17.30 -9.93
CA GLU A 14 9.25 17.57 -10.43
C GLU A 14 8.22 16.82 -9.57
N ILE A 15 7.15 17.51 -9.18
CA ILE A 15 6.08 16.94 -8.34
C ILE A 15 5.51 15.67 -8.98
N ALA A 16 5.33 15.65 -10.31
CA ALA A 16 4.85 14.50 -11.06
C ALA A 16 5.72 13.24 -10.88
N GLY A 17 7.05 13.40 -10.78
CA GLY A 17 7.97 12.28 -10.56
C GLY A 17 7.81 11.67 -9.17
N LEU A 18 7.57 12.50 -8.16
CA LEU A 18 7.31 12.06 -6.79
C LEU A 18 6.00 11.27 -6.71
N TYR A 19 4.94 11.77 -7.37
CA TYR A 19 3.64 11.10 -7.47
C TYR A 19 3.75 9.70 -8.09
N LEU A 20 4.45 9.57 -9.22
CA LEU A 20 4.68 8.28 -9.88
C LEU A 20 5.44 7.30 -8.99
N LEU A 21 6.45 7.78 -8.26
CA LEU A 21 7.24 6.95 -7.35
C LEU A 21 6.40 6.47 -6.16
N LEU A 22 5.61 7.35 -5.55
CA LEU A 22 4.69 7.00 -4.46
C LEU A 22 3.62 6.01 -4.92
N ALA A 23 3.00 6.22 -6.08
CA ALA A 23 2.03 5.31 -6.68
C ALA A 23 2.64 3.94 -6.99
N GLY A 24 3.86 3.92 -7.55
CA GLY A 24 4.60 2.69 -7.86
C GLY A 24 4.96 1.90 -6.59
N VAL A 25 5.50 2.56 -5.57
CA VAL A 25 5.83 1.94 -4.28
C VAL A 25 4.56 1.40 -3.60
N GLY A 26 3.46 2.15 -3.64
CA GLY A 26 2.16 1.69 -3.15
C GLY A 26 1.69 0.41 -3.84
N CYS A 27 1.80 0.35 -5.17
CA CYS A 27 1.46 -0.84 -5.96
C CYS A 27 2.29 -2.07 -5.55
N VAL A 28 3.62 -1.91 -5.44
CA VAL A 28 4.54 -3.00 -5.04
C VAL A 28 4.24 -3.48 -3.62
N ALA A 29 4.01 -2.56 -2.68
CA ALA A 29 3.67 -2.90 -1.30
C ALA A 29 2.39 -3.74 -1.21
N VAL A 30 1.37 -3.40 -2.00
CA VAL A 30 0.10 -4.14 -2.06
C VAL A 30 0.31 -5.55 -2.62
N LEU A 31 1.08 -5.70 -3.70
CA LEU A 31 1.37 -7.01 -4.29
C LEU A 31 2.13 -7.93 -3.33
N LEU A 32 3.16 -7.40 -2.66
CA LEU A 32 3.91 -8.14 -1.63
C LEU A 32 3.02 -8.55 -0.46
N TRP A 33 2.13 -7.67 -0.02
CA TRP A 33 1.22 -7.96 1.07
C TRP A 33 0.13 -8.97 0.68
N ALA A 34 -0.40 -8.89 -0.53
CA ALA A 34 -1.34 -9.88 -1.07
C ALA A 34 -0.70 -11.27 -1.15
N ALA A 35 0.54 -11.35 -1.63
CA ALA A 35 1.31 -12.59 -1.63
C ALA A 35 1.51 -13.13 -0.20
N TRP A 36 1.87 -12.27 0.76
CA TRP A 36 2.02 -12.65 2.16
C TRP A 36 0.72 -13.11 2.81
N ALA A 37 -0.40 -12.44 2.51
CA ALA A 37 -1.73 -12.83 2.98
C ALA A 37 -2.15 -14.19 2.41
N ALA A 38 -1.91 -14.43 1.11
CA ALA A 38 -2.17 -15.72 0.48
C ALA A 38 -1.33 -16.85 1.09
N ILE A 39 -0.05 -16.61 1.35
CA ILE A 39 0.83 -17.58 2.05
C ILE A 39 0.33 -17.84 3.47
N SER A 40 -0.11 -16.80 4.19
CA SER A 40 -0.62 -16.92 5.56
C SER A 40 -1.94 -17.70 5.62
N ALA A 41 -2.84 -17.44 4.67
CA ALA A 41 -4.08 -18.19 4.50
C ALA A 41 -3.82 -19.65 4.14
N TYR A 42 -2.92 -19.90 3.19
CA TYR A 42 -2.52 -21.25 2.77
C TYR A 42 -1.88 -22.04 3.93
N ARG A 43 -0.97 -21.41 4.70
CA ARG A 43 -0.37 -22.01 5.89
C ARG A 43 -1.39 -22.26 6.99
N GLY A 44 -2.39 -21.39 7.16
CA GLY A 44 -3.48 -21.58 8.12
C GLY A 44 -4.37 -22.76 7.75
N TRP A 45 -4.71 -22.89 6.47
CA TRP A 45 -5.48 -24.02 5.92
C TRP A 45 -4.72 -25.34 6.05
N ALA A 46 -3.45 -25.37 5.66
CA ALA A 46 -2.62 -26.57 5.72
C ALA A 46 -2.38 -27.10 7.15
N LYS A 47 -2.51 -26.23 8.17
CA LYS A 47 -2.28 -26.58 9.58
C LYS A 47 -3.53 -27.04 10.33
N GLY A 48 -4.68 -27.14 9.65
CA GLY A 48 -5.94 -27.68 10.20
C GLY A 48 -6.58 -26.88 11.33
N ASN A 49 -6.06 -25.69 11.66
CA ASN A 49 -6.53 -24.86 12.76
C ASN A 49 -7.09 -23.55 12.22
N VAL A 50 -8.41 -23.52 12.10
CA VAL A 50 -9.17 -22.34 11.73
C VAL A 50 -9.03 -21.28 12.82
N LYS A 51 -8.24 -20.24 12.51
CA LYS A 51 -8.51 -18.81 12.80
C LYS A 51 -7.50 -17.88 12.11
N GLY A 52 -6.91 -18.30 10.99
CA GLY A 52 -6.12 -17.40 10.12
C GLY A 52 -6.97 -16.32 9.44
N ASP A 53 -8.27 -16.56 9.35
CA ASP A 53 -9.23 -15.71 8.64
C ASP A 53 -9.48 -14.36 9.32
N VAL A 54 -9.45 -14.31 10.65
CA VAL A 54 -9.63 -13.07 11.42
C VAL A 54 -8.43 -12.13 11.23
N PHE A 55 -7.22 -12.69 11.22
CA PHE A 55 -6.00 -11.92 10.97
C PHE A 55 -5.92 -11.45 9.50
N ALA A 56 -6.35 -12.30 8.57
CA ALA A 56 -6.46 -11.95 7.16
C ALA A 56 -7.49 -10.83 6.93
N GLY A 57 -8.66 -10.89 7.55
CA GLY A 57 -9.69 -9.85 7.45
C GLY A 57 -9.23 -8.50 7.97
N VAL A 58 -8.49 -8.45 9.08
CA VAL A 58 -7.90 -7.21 9.61
C VAL A 58 -6.81 -6.68 8.68
N ALA A 59 -5.93 -7.55 8.17
CA ALA A 59 -4.87 -7.17 7.24
C ALA A 59 -5.43 -6.62 5.91
N VAL A 60 -6.49 -7.24 5.37
CA VAL A 60 -7.19 -6.76 4.17
C VAL A 60 -7.87 -5.41 4.42
N ARG A 61 -8.48 -5.21 5.59
CA ARG A 61 -9.06 -3.91 5.98
C ARG A 61 -8.01 -2.82 6.06
N LEU A 62 -6.84 -3.10 6.66
CA LEU A 62 -5.73 -2.15 6.72
C LEU A 62 -5.18 -1.83 5.32
N LEU A 63 -5.04 -2.84 4.46
CA LEU A 63 -4.67 -2.63 3.06
C LEU A 63 -5.65 -1.72 2.32
N LEU A 64 -6.95 -1.97 2.44
CA LEU A 64 -7.98 -1.14 1.83
C LEU A 64 -7.90 0.31 2.32
N LEU A 65 -7.65 0.51 3.62
CA LEU A 65 -7.48 1.84 4.20
C LEU A 65 -6.24 2.57 3.65
N ILE A 66 -5.10 1.88 3.57
CA ILE A 66 -3.86 2.43 3.01
C ILE A 66 -4.04 2.74 1.51
N LEU A 67 -4.70 1.85 0.76
CA LEU A 67 -4.98 2.03 -0.67
C LEU A 67 -5.89 3.24 -0.90
N LEU A 68 -6.93 3.39 -0.06
CA LEU A 68 -7.86 4.53 -0.13
C LEU A 68 -7.14 5.83 0.23
N PHE A 69 -6.26 5.82 1.23
CA PHE A 69 -5.41 6.98 1.53
C PHE A 69 -4.50 7.32 0.35
N ILE A 70 -3.79 6.34 -0.23
CA ILE A 70 -2.95 6.57 -1.40
C ILE A 70 -3.75 7.12 -2.58
N TRP A 71 -4.93 6.56 -2.86
CA TRP A 71 -5.79 7.00 -3.96
C TRP A 71 -6.37 8.40 -3.74
N LEU A 72 -6.70 8.75 -2.49
CA LEU A 72 -7.22 10.07 -2.12
C LEU A 72 -6.13 11.15 -2.10
N PHE A 73 -4.87 10.74 -1.94
CA PHE A 73 -3.68 11.61 -1.99
C PHE A 73 -2.95 11.57 -3.34
N VAL A 74 -3.42 10.74 -4.29
CA VAL A 74 -3.07 10.74 -5.73
C VAL A 74 -3.96 11.74 -6.45
#